data_AF-A0A117R3W6-F1
#
_entry.id   AF-A0A117R3W6-F1
#
_cell.length_a   1.000
_cell.length_b   1.000
_cell.length_c   1.000
_cell.angle_alpha   90.00
_cell.angle_beta   90.00
_cell.angle_gamma   90.00
#
_symmetry.space_group_name_H-M   'P 1'
#
loop_
_entity.id
_entity.type
_entity.pdbx_description
1 polymer ?
#
loop_
_entity_poly.entity_id
_entity_poly.type
_entity_poly.pdbx_seq_one_letter_code
_entity_poly.pdbx_strand_id
1 'polypeptide(L)'
;MTIVLGTPGLAAADEATGAKDTTYYISLGDSLASGYQPDVDKDTDVAYTDQLYAQLKQRTPGLKHIRLGCTAETTESLIKGGKCDYPHAKSQLDAALQAMAQHHGKVAYVTLSVGADDILLNCVTPARTLDGACLNSKSQTMAQNLAQIAGALRKAGTGNTQFVGSTYHNPFLAAWLQGAAGQQAAKESAPLVAAANTGIAQVYKSTGFKVADVAGAFSSNDFTTLVNVPGAGEVPANVAKICQLTWACTKQDPHPNAEGHKVIAGAFAAQLAQVDAPGESPSPTPTPSASATPEPGASTGSGTGAGANQPTTNGDLADTGASSSTPVLAGAGLAVAAAGTAAVYFARRRRTSEQR
;
A
#
# COMPACT_ATOMS: atom_id res chain seq x y z
N MET A 1 61.93 8.02 -51.85
CA MET A 1 60.70 8.37 -51.12
C MET A 1 59.62 7.45 -51.67
N THR A 2 59.35 6.35 -50.97
CA THR A 2 58.55 5.23 -51.48
C THR A 2 57.17 5.31 -50.83
N ILE A 3 56.13 5.58 -51.63
CA ILE A 3 54.75 5.69 -51.15
C ILE A 3 54.14 4.29 -51.15
N VAL A 4 53.84 3.77 -49.95
CA VAL A 4 53.11 2.51 -49.78
C VAL A 4 51.61 2.84 -49.77
N LEU A 5 50.88 2.34 -50.76
CA LEU A 5 49.42 2.43 -50.85
C LEU A 5 48.80 1.32 -49.99
N GLY A 6 48.21 1.68 -48.85
CA GLY A 6 47.44 0.77 -48.01
C GLY A 6 46.04 0.53 -48.59
N THR A 7 45.65 -0.74 -48.70
CA THR A 7 44.28 -1.16 -49.08
C THR A 7 43.29 -0.80 -47.97
N PRO A 8 42.12 -0.21 -48.28
CA PRO A 8 41.07 0.00 -47.29
C PRO A 8 40.47 -1.35 -46.90
N GLY A 9 40.62 -1.73 -45.63
CA GLY A 9 39.91 -2.86 -45.06
C GLY A 9 38.43 -2.57 -45.00
N LEU A 10 37.60 -3.49 -45.52
CA LEU A 10 36.16 -3.46 -45.29
C LEU A 10 35.92 -3.66 -43.79
N ALA A 11 35.49 -2.61 -43.10
CA ALA A 11 34.88 -2.75 -41.79
C ALA A 11 33.55 -3.49 -41.99
N ALA A 12 33.49 -4.76 -41.58
CA ALA A 12 32.22 -5.42 -41.35
C ALA A 12 31.52 -4.62 -40.25
N ALA A 13 30.44 -3.93 -40.60
CA ALA A 13 29.51 -3.43 -39.61
C ALA A 13 28.95 -4.64 -38.88
N ASP A 14 29.41 -4.85 -37.65
CA ASP A 14 28.75 -5.72 -36.70
C ASP A 14 27.33 -5.14 -36.57
N GLU A 15 26.35 -5.78 -37.19
CA GLU A 15 24.95 -5.53 -36.86
C GLU A 15 24.78 -5.99 -35.41
N ALA A 16 25.08 -5.08 -34.49
CA ALA A 16 24.65 -5.17 -33.11
C ALA A 16 23.12 -5.25 -33.15
N THR A 17 22.60 -6.47 -33.19
CA THR A 17 21.19 -6.75 -33.02
C THR A 17 20.75 -6.02 -31.76
N GLY A 18 19.94 -4.97 -31.94
CA GLY A 18 19.49 -4.06 -30.88
C GLY A 18 18.51 -4.72 -29.89
N ALA A 19 18.76 -5.97 -29.51
CA ALA A 19 18.03 -6.67 -28.48
C ALA A 19 18.36 -6.00 -27.14
N LYS A 20 17.44 -5.17 -26.65
CA LYS A 20 17.55 -4.54 -25.34
C LYS A 20 17.69 -5.63 -24.27
N ASP A 21 18.63 -5.43 -23.33
CA ASP A 21 18.88 -6.38 -22.26
C ASP A 21 17.59 -6.72 -21.50
N THR A 22 17.27 -8.02 -21.44
CA THR A 22 16.06 -8.50 -20.78
C THR A 22 16.21 -8.38 -19.27
N THR A 23 15.29 -7.66 -18.63
CA THR A 23 15.12 -7.61 -17.17
C THR A 23 13.75 -8.14 -16.76
N TYR A 24 13.56 -8.44 -15.48
CA TYR A 24 12.34 -9.06 -14.97
C TYR A 24 11.68 -8.24 -13.87
N TYR A 25 10.37 -8.14 -13.96
CA TYR A 25 9.47 -7.74 -12.89
C TYR A 25 8.75 -8.99 -12.39
N ILE A 26 8.86 -9.31 -11.10
CA ILE A 26 8.16 -10.42 -10.47
C ILE A 26 7.10 -9.85 -9.52
N SER A 27 5.84 -10.21 -9.73
CA SER A 27 4.74 -9.76 -8.85
C SER A 27 4.16 -10.92 -8.08
N LEU A 28 4.17 -10.80 -6.74
CA LEU A 28 3.57 -11.73 -5.80
C LEU A 28 2.40 -11.07 -5.08
N GLY A 29 1.51 -11.87 -4.53
CA GLY A 29 0.45 -11.38 -3.68
C GLY A 29 -0.85 -12.16 -3.79
N ASP A 30 -1.88 -11.56 -3.19
CA ASP A 30 -3.24 -12.03 -3.18
C ASP A 30 -4.01 -11.64 -4.46
N SER A 31 -5.32 -11.54 -4.35
CA SER A 31 -6.23 -11.21 -5.44
C SER A 31 -6.01 -9.84 -6.05
N LEU A 32 -5.44 -8.88 -5.31
CA LEU A 32 -5.07 -7.58 -5.87
C LEU A 32 -3.94 -7.73 -6.90
N ALA A 33 -3.02 -8.67 -6.65
CA ALA A 33 -1.88 -8.94 -7.52
C ALA A 33 -2.25 -9.82 -8.73
N SER A 34 -3.18 -10.76 -8.56
CA SER A 34 -3.66 -11.63 -9.65
C SER A 34 -4.69 -10.93 -10.57
N GLY A 35 -5.45 -9.97 -10.05
CA GLY A 35 -6.47 -9.22 -10.81
C GLY A 35 -7.84 -9.89 -10.81
N TYR A 36 -8.25 -10.52 -9.71
CA TYR A 36 -9.60 -11.07 -9.57
C TYR A 36 -10.65 -9.98 -9.78
N GLN A 37 -11.67 -10.28 -10.58
CA GLN A 37 -12.80 -9.38 -10.81
C GLN A 37 -14.13 -10.12 -10.54
N PRO A 38 -14.99 -9.61 -9.64
CA PRO A 38 -16.22 -10.29 -9.21
C PRO A 38 -17.37 -10.22 -10.23
N ASP A 39 -17.27 -9.37 -11.25
CA ASP A 39 -18.24 -9.31 -12.35
C ASP A 39 -18.08 -10.46 -13.34
N VAL A 40 -16.86 -11.01 -13.46
CA VAL A 40 -16.53 -12.18 -14.29
C VAL A 40 -16.09 -13.42 -13.51
N ASP A 41 -16.00 -13.33 -12.18
CA ASP A 41 -15.64 -14.39 -11.24
C ASP A 41 -14.32 -15.12 -11.58
N LYS A 42 -13.31 -14.34 -12.00
CA LYS A 42 -11.98 -14.85 -12.35
C LYS A 42 -10.91 -13.77 -12.32
N ASP A 43 -9.65 -14.21 -12.38
CA ASP A 43 -8.50 -13.33 -12.57
C ASP A 43 -8.46 -12.80 -14.01
N THR A 44 -8.08 -11.53 -14.16
CA THR A 44 -8.06 -10.80 -15.44
C THR A 44 -6.79 -9.96 -15.56
N ASP A 45 -6.53 -9.42 -16.76
CA ASP A 45 -5.33 -8.62 -17.05
C ASP A 45 -5.49 -7.13 -16.68
N VAL A 46 -6.38 -6.80 -15.73
CA VAL A 46 -6.58 -5.43 -15.22
C VAL A 46 -5.86 -5.16 -13.90
N ALA A 47 -5.14 -6.16 -13.38
CA ALA A 47 -4.50 -6.10 -12.08
C ALA A 47 -3.56 -4.89 -11.98
N TYR A 48 -3.27 -4.43 -10.75
CA TYR A 48 -2.33 -3.32 -10.57
C TYR A 48 -0.94 -3.70 -11.12
N THR A 49 -0.61 -5.00 -11.11
CA THR A 49 0.64 -5.57 -11.59
C THR A 49 0.74 -5.43 -13.12
N ASP A 50 -0.35 -5.63 -13.87
CA ASP A 50 -0.40 -5.40 -15.32
C ASP A 50 -0.20 -3.93 -15.67
N GLN A 51 -0.94 -3.07 -14.98
CA GLN A 51 -0.88 -1.63 -15.22
C GLN A 51 0.48 -1.04 -14.84
N LEU A 52 1.07 -1.51 -13.73
CA LEU A 52 2.41 -1.15 -13.32
C LEU A 52 3.45 -1.66 -14.32
N TYR A 53 3.32 -2.90 -14.79
CA TYR A 53 4.22 -3.45 -15.81
C TYR A 53 4.22 -2.59 -17.08
N ALA A 54 3.06 -2.18 -17.58
CA ALA A 54 2.96 -1.29 -18.74
C ALA A 54 3.72 0.03 -18.54
N GLN A 55 3.63 0.64 -17.35
CA GLN A 55 4.36 1.87 -17.00
C GLN A 55 5.87 1.63 -16.83
N LEU A 56 6.27 0.51 -16.24
CA LEU A 56 7.68 0.17 -16.05
C LEU A 56 8.36 -0.19 -17.37
N LYS A 57 7.65 -0.86 -18.29
CA LYS A 57 8.18 -1.24 -19.60
C LYS A 57 8.49 -0.03 -20.49
N GLN A 58 7.79 1.08 -20.32
CA GLN A 58 8.14 2.33 -21.02
C GLN A 58 9.53 2.84 -20.63
N ARG A 59 9.91 2.66 -19.35
CA ARG A 59 11.23 3.06 -18.81
C ARG A 59 12.30 2.00 -19.04
N THR A 60 11.89 0.73 -19.03
CA THR A 60 12.77 -0.44 -19.17
C THR A 60 12.25 -1.31 -20.32
N PRO A 61 12.58 -1.02 -21.58
CA PRO A 61 11.84 -1.62 -22.70
C PRO A 61 12.10 -3.11 -22.91
N GLY A 62 13.19 -3.66 -22.35
CA GLY A 62 13.47 -5.10 -22.28
C GLY A 62 12.75 -5.84 -21.13
N LEU A 63 11.93 -5.16 -20.33
CA LEU A 63 11.30 -5.73 -19.14
C LEU A 63 10.27 -6.81 -19.52
N LYS A 64 10.36 -7.97 -18.86
CA LYS A 64 9.37 -9.05 -18.87
C LYS A 64 8.69 -9.15 -17.50
N HIS A 65 7.42 -9.54 -17.49
CA HIS A 65 6.64 -9.70 -16.26
C HIS A 65 6.42 -11.18 -15.96
N ILE A 66 6.78 -11.60 -14.76
CA ILE A 66 6.48 -12.90 -14.19
C ILE A 66 5.36 -12.69 -13.16
N ARG A 67 4.14 -13.09 -13.54
CA ARG A 67 2.93 -12.98 -12.74
C ARG A 67 2.82 -14.19 -11.82
N LEU A 68 2.90 -13.98 -10.52
CA LEU A 68 2.75 -15.04 -9.52
C LEU A 68 1.62 -14.78 -8.53
N GLY A 69 0.83 -13.71 -8.68
CA GLY A 69 -0.30 -13.41 -7.79
C GLY A 69 -1.32 -14.54 -7.75
N CYS A 70 -2.00 -14.71 -6.62
CA CYS A 70 -2.97 -15.78 -6.41
C CYS A 70 -4.17 -15.29 -5.61
N THR A 71 -5.37 -15.50 -6.14
CA THR A 71 -6.60 -15.09 -5.47
C THR A 71 -6.82 -15.87 -4.17
N ALA A 72 -7.14 -15.12 -3.11
CA ALA A 72 -7.36 -15.59 -1.74
C ALA A 72 -6.11 -16.17 -1.04
N GLU A 73 -4.91 -15.80 -1.48
CA GLU A 73 -3.62 -16.19 -0.90
C GLU A 73 -3.40 -15.50 0.46
N THR A 74 -3.14 -16.28 1.51
CA THR A 74 -2.73 -15.73 2.82
C THR A 74 -1.21 -15.70 2.91
N THR A 75 -0.65 -14.97 3.88
CA THR A 75 0.80 -15.03 4.13
C THR A 75 1.28 -16.45 4.46
N GLU A 76 0.44 -17.27 5.09
CA GLU A 76 0.75 -18.66 5.41
C GLU A 76 0.80 -19.54 4.14
N SER A 77 -0.22 -19.47 3.28
CA SER A 77 -0.26 -20.27 2.06
C SER A 77 0.76 -19.78 1.02
N LEU A 78 1.11 -18.49 1.03
CA LEU A 78 2.18 -17.94 0.18
C LEU A 78 3.52 -18.67 0.44
N ILE A 79 3.78 -19.01 1.72
CA ILE A 79 4.95 -19.77 2.15
C ILE A 79 4.77 -21.26 1.88
N LYS A 80 3.66 -21.84 2.37
CA LYS A 80 3.46 -23.30 2.46
C LYS A 80 2.93 -23.94 1.18
N GLY A 81 2.25 -23.16 0.33
CA GLY A 81 1.59 -23.62 -0.88
C GLY A 81 0.17 -24.14 -0.64
N GLY A 82 -0.39 -24.77 -1.69
CA GLY A 82 -1.70 -25.40 -1.67
C GLY A 82 -2.89 -24.49 -2.02
N LYS A 83 -2.63 -23.25 -2.47
CA LYS A 83 -3.67 -22.30 -2.89
C LYS A 83 -3.82 -22.17 -4.40
N CYS A 84 -2.69 -21.94 -5.08
CA CYS A 84 -2.59 -21.88 -6.52
C CYS A 84 -1.45 -22.80 -6.98
N ASP A 85 -1.53 -23.23 -8.23
CA ASP A 85 -0.53 -24.09 -8.85
C ASP A 85 0.56 -23.26 -9.53
N TYR A 86 1.80 -23.60 -9.20
CA TYR A 86 2.99 -23.00 -9.80
C TYR A 86 3.81 -24.12 -10.41
N PRO A 87 4.04 -24.15 -11.74
CA PRO A 87 4.81 -25.20 -12.37
C PRO A 87 6.18 -25.36 -11.70
N HIS A 88 6.48 -26.59 -11.24
CA HIS A 88 7.74 -26.97 -10.57
C HIS A 88 8.03 -26.28 -9.23
N ALA A 89 7.06 -25.56 -8.66
CA ALA A 89 7.20 -24.90 -7.37
C ALA A 89 6.09 -25.33 -6.41
N LYS A 90 6.42 -25.38 -5.12
CA LYS A 90 5.51 -25.83 -4.06
C LYS A 90 4.56 -24.73 -3.60
N SER A 91 4.97 -23.48 -3.72
CA SER A 91 4.25 -22.31 -3.22
C SER A 91 4.59 -21.07 -4.05
N GLN A 92 3.85 -19.98 -3.83
CA GLN A 92 4.13 -18.71 -4.49
C GLN A 92 5.52 -18.18 -4.13
N LEU A 93 5.95 -18.32 -2.87
CA LEU A 93 7.30 -17.93 -2.45
C LEU A 93 8.37 -18.78 -3.15
N ASP A 94 8.18 -20.10 -3.21
CA ASP A 94 9.11 -21.01 -3.89
C ASP A 94 9.23 -20.66 -5.38
N ALA A 95 8.11 -20.41 -6.06
CA ALA A 95 8.08 -20.00 -7.46
C ALA A 95 8.87 -18.70 -7.70
N ALA A 96 8.69 -17.71 -6.82
CA ALA A 96 9.42 -16.46 -6.91
C ALA A 96 10.92 -16.63 -6.68
N LEU A 97 11.32 -17.41 -5.67
CA LEU A 97 12.73 -17.66 -5.38
C LEU A 97 13.41 -18.43 -6.52
N GLN A 98 12.72 -19.40 -7.13
CA GLN A 98 13.22 -20.09 -8.32
C GLN A 98 13.37 -19.14 -9.52
N ALA A 99 12.38 -18.28 -9.78
CA ALA A 99 12.46 -17.27 -10.84
C ALA A 99 13.59 -16.27 -10.60
N MET A 100 13.81 -15.84 -9.34
CA MET A 100 14.91 -14.95 -8.97
C MET A 100 16.28 -15.63 -9.14
N ALA A 101 16.40 -16.92 -8.80
CA ALA A 101 17.62 -17.69 -9.03
C ALA A 101 17.91 -17.89 -10.52
N GLN A 102 16.89 -18.25 -11.31
CA GLN A 102 16.99 -18.45 -12.76
C GLN A 102 17.37 -17.16 -13.50
N HIS A 103 16.96 -16.01 -12.98
CA HIS A 103 17.21 -14.69 -13.56
C HIS A 103 18.10 -13.82 -12.67
N HIS A 104 19.03 -14.44 -11.93
CA HIS A 104 19.91 -13.74 -11.00
C HIS A 104 20.64 -12.57 -11.69
N GLY A 105 20.64 -11.41 -11.05
CA GLY A 105 21.20 -10.16 -11.61
C GLY A 105 20.34 -9.46 -12.67
N LYS A 106 19.24 -10.07 -13.13
CA LYS A 106 18.33 -9.49 -14.14
C LYS A 106 16.95 -9.14 -13.59
N VAL A 107 16.65 -9.45 -12.32
CA VAL A 107 15.41 -9.04 -11.66
C VAL A 107 15.51 -7.58 -11.23
N ALA A 108 14.78 -6.70 -11.91
CA ALA A 108 14.75 -5.27 -11.65
C ALA A 108 13.73 -4.91 -10.55
N TYR A 109 12.57 -5.55 -10.55
CA TYR A 109 11.46 -5.20 -9.67
C TYR A 109 10.83 -6.43 -9.04
N VAL A 110 10.51 -6.35 -7.76
CA VAL A 110 9.67 -7.31 -7.04
C VAL A 110 8.58 -6.54 -6.30
N THR A 111 7.32 -6.87 -6.54
CA THR A 111 6.20 -6.29 -5.77
C THR A 111 5.46 -7.34 -4.99
N LEU A 112 4.99 -6.99 -3.80
CA LEU A 112 4.26 -7.89 -2.91
C LEU A 112 3.04 -7.19 -2.30
N SER A 113 1.86 -7.75 -2.54
CA SER A 113 0.61 -7.35 -1.85
C SER A 113 -0.04 -8.60 -1.27
N VAL A 114 0.21 -8.90 0.01
CA VAL A 114 -0.45 -10.03 0.71
C VAL A 114 -0.83 -9.62 2.13
N GLY A 115 -1.83 -10.26 2.72
CA GLY A 115 -2.20 -10.09 4.12
C GLY A 115 -3.67 -9.73 4.36
N ALA A 116 -4.38 -9.21 3.34
CA ALA A 116 -5.80 -8.92 3.49
C ALA A 116 -6.60 -10.18 3.80
N ASP A 117 -6.29 -11.29 3.13
CA ASP A 117 -6.97 -12.58 3.34
C ASP A 117 -6.71 -13.20 4.72
N ASP A 118 -5.55 -12.94 5.34
CA ASP A 118 -5.28 -13.35 6.74
C ASP A 118 -6.33 -12.76 7.70
N ILE A 119 -6.82 -11.55 7.40
CA ILE A 119 -7.81 -10.82 8.19
C ILE A 119 -9.23 -11.12 7.71
N LEU A 120 -9.52 -10.94 6.42
CA LEU A 120 -10.88 -10.98 5.87
C LEU A 120 -11.52 -12.36 6.00
N LEU A 121 -10.73 -13.43 5.91
CA LEU A 121 -11.24 -14.80 6.02
C LEU A 121 -11.51 -15.24 7.46
N ASN A 122 -10.95 -14.54 8.45
CA ASN A 122 -10.90 -15.01 9.83
C ASN A 122 -11.57 -14.05 10.84
N CYS A 123 -11.53 -12.75 10.58
CA CYS A 123 -11.88 -11.71 11.56
C CYS A 123 -13.10 -10.88 11.19
N VAL A 124 -13.76 -11.18 10.07
CA VAL A 124 -15.02 -10.53 9.70
C VAL A 124 -16.18 -11.32 10.31
N THR A 125 -16.97 -10.66 11.15
CA THR A 125 -18.12 -11.27 11.82
C THR A 125 -19.27 -11.51 10.82
N PRO A 126 -20.28 -12.33 11.17
CA PRO A 126 -21.51 -12.44 10.38
C PRO A 126 -22.23 -11.10 10.16
N ALA A 127 -22.05 -10.15 11.09
CA ALA A 127 -22.57 -8.79 10.99
C ALA A 127 -21.75 -7.87 10.08
N ARG A 128 -20.74 -8.41 9.37
CA ARG A 128 -19.85 -7.67 8.44
C ARG A 128 -19.01 -6.59 9.14
N THR A 129 -18.78 -6.75 10.44
CA THR A 129 -17.87 -5.91 11.22
C THR A 129 -16.54 -6.61 11.43
N LEU A 130 -15.50 -5.83 11.72
CA LEU A 130 -14.16 -6.35 11.99
C LEU A 130 -14.01 -6.63 13.49
N ASP A 131 -13.67 -7.87 13.84
CA ASP A 131 -13.36 -8.27 15.21
C ASP A 131 -11.93 -7.83 15.58
N GLY A 132 -11.83 -6.89 16.51
CA GLY A 132 -10.55 -6.34 16.95
C GLY A 132 -9.64 -7.32 17.68
N ALA A 133 -10.19 -8.28 18.44
CA ALA A 133 -9.40 -9.28 19.16
C ALA A 133 -8.81 -10.31 18.19
N CYS A 134 -9.64 -10.77 17.24
CA CYS A 134 -9.17 -11.61 16.13
C CYS A 134 -8.10 -10.88 15.31
N LEU A 135 -8.35 -9.62 14.94
CA LEU A 135 -7.41 -8.83 14.16
C LEU A 135 -6.05 -8.73 14.84
N ASN A 136 -6.03 -8.44 16.15
CA ASN A 136 -4.78 -8.37 16.91
C ASN A 136 -4.02 -9.70 16.88
N SER A 137 -4.71 -10.82 17.09
CA SER A 137 -4.10 -12.15 17.02
C SER A 137 -3.56 -12.48 15.62
N LYS A 138 -4.37 -12.31 14.58
CA LYS A 138 -3.97 -12.60 13.19
C LYS A 138 -2.86 -11.68 12.71
N SER A 139 -2.84 -10.43 13.14
CA SER A 139 -1.79 -9.47 12.76
C SER A 139 -0.40 -9.90 13.23
N GLN A 140 -0.29 -10.59 14.38
CA GLN A 140 1.00 -11.09 14.86
C GLN A 140 1.55 -12.22 13.97
N THR A 141 0.72 -13.22 13.66
CA THR A 141 1.11 -14.31 12.75
C THR A 141 1.39 -13.79 11.34
N MET A 142 0.54 -12.90 10.84
CA MET A 142 0.73 -12.24 9.54
C MET A 142 2.06 -11.49 9.48
N ALA A 143 2.42 -10.74 10.52
CA ALA A 143 3.69 -10.01 10.56
C ALA A 143 4.91 -10.94 10.54
N GLN A 144 4.86 -12.07 11.26
CA GLN A 144 5.93 -13.08 11.26
C GLN A 144 6.12 -13.71 9.87
N ASN A 145 5.02 -14.15 9.25
CA ASN A 145 5.06 -14.72 7.91
C ASN A 145 5.52 -13.69 6.88
N LEU A 146 5.04 -12.46 6.97
CA LEU A 146 5.41 -11.39 6.05
C LEU A 146 6.91 -11.06 6.17
N ALA A 147 7.47 -11.06 7.38
CA ALA A 147 8.91 -10.87 7.59
C ALA A 147 9.73 -12.00 6.96
N GLN A 148 9.26 -13.25 7.07
CA GLN A 148 9.89 -14.39 6.40
C GLN A 148 9.85 -14.25 4.87
N ILE A 149 8.69 -13.90 4.30
CA ILE A 149 8.50 -13.72 2.85
C ILE A 149 9.40 -12.61 2.34
N ALA A 150 9.27 -11.41 2.90
CA ALA A 150 10.02 -10.24 2.44
C ALA A 150 11.53 -10.40 2.65
N GLY A 151 11.94 -11.00 3.78
CA GLY A 151 13.34 -11.33 4.04
C GLY A 151 13.93 -12.33 3.05
N ALA A 152 13.19 -13.39 2.71
CA ALA A 152 13.63 -14.37 1.72
C ALA A 152 13.77 -13.75 0.32
N LEU A 153 12.78 -12.95 -0.10
CA LEU A 153 12.81 -12.21 -1.36
C LEU A 153 13.99 -11.25 -1.41
N ARG A 154 14.22 -10.46 -0.34
CA ARG A 154 15.39 -9.56 -0.29
C ARG A 154 16.70 -10.30 -0.40
N LYS A 155 16.85 -11.42 0.31
CA LYS A 155 18.07 -12.24 0.29
C LYS A 155 18.36 -12.82 -1.11
N ALA A 156 17.33 -13.14 -1.88
CA ALA A 156 17.47 -13.64 -3.26
C ALA A 156 17.74 -12.53 -4.29
N GLY A 157 17.49 -11.27 -3.94
CA GLY A 157 17.73 -10.13 -4.81
C GLY A 157 19.19 -9.70 -4.87
N THR A 158 19.44 -8.72 -5.73
CA THR A 158 20.74 -8.01 -5.79
C THR A 158 20.57 -6.57 -5.30
N GLY A 159 21.68 -5.83 -5.17
CA GLY A 159 21.64 -4.41 -4.83
C GLY A 159 20.84 -3.54 -5.82
N ASN A 160 20.65 -4.03 -7.06
CA ASN A 160 19.89 -3.34 -8.10
C ASN A 160 18.39 -3.70 -8.09
N THR A 161 17.99 -4.72 -7.33
CA THR A 161 16.59 -5.16 -7.30
C THR A 161 15.79 -4.24 -6.37
N GLN A 162 14.75 -3.62 -6.90
CA GLN A 162 13.83 -2.77 -6.14
C GLN A 162 12.65 -3.60 -5.63
N PHE A 163 12.32 -3.46 -4.35
CA PHE A 163 11.22 -4.18 -3.74
C PHE A 163 10.23 -3.22 -3.11
N VAL A 164 8.95 -3.42 -3.43
CA VAL A 164 7.86 -2.59 -2.93
C VAL A 164 6.75 -3.50 -2.42
N GLY A 165 6.36 -3.29 -1.16
CA GLY A 165 5.16 -3.87 -0.58
C GLY A 165 4.03 -2.82 -0.53
N SER A 166 2.80 -3.21 -0.25
CA SER A 166 1.70 -2.25 -0.07
C SER A 166 0.95 -2.37 1.25
N THR A 167 0.37 -1.26 1.67
CA THR A 167 -0.79 -1.25 2.58
C THR A 167 -2.06 -1.66 1.82
N TYR A 168 -3.20 -1.77 2.51
CA TYR A 168 -4.52 -1.99 1.93
C TYR A 168 -5.46 -0.80 2.15
N HIS A 169 -6.36 -0.58 1.20
CA HIS A 169 -7.53 0.27 1.43
C HIS A 169 -8.44 -0.32 2.51
N ASN A 170 -9.30 0.50 3.12
CA ASN A 170 -10.31 0.02 4.06
C ASN A 170 -11.53 -0.54 3.30
N PRO A 171 -11.78 -1.87 3.30
CA PRO A 171 -12.87 -2.47 2.55
C PRO A 171 -14.25 -2.28 3.21
N PHE A 172 -14.29 -1.89 4.49
CA PHE A 172 -15.53 -1.79 5.27
C PHE A 172 -16.27 -0.45 5.06
N LEU A 173 -15.67 0.50 4.34
CA LEU A 173 -16.25 1.83 4.11
C LEU A 173 -17.60 1.78 3.37
N ALA A 174 -17.83 0.78 2.52
CA ALA A 174 -19.11 0.61 1.82
C ALA A 174 -20.29 0.31 2.79
N ALA A 175 -20.01 -0.15 4.02
CA ALA A 175 -21.03 -0.32 5.05
C ALA A 175 -21.74 0.99 5.40
N TRP A 176 -21.12 2.15 5.14
CA TRP A 176 -21.73 3.47 5.35
C TRP A 176 -23.12 3.62 4.73
N LEU A 177 -23.34 2.97 3.57
CA LEU A 177 -24.60 3.03 2.84
C LEU A 177 -25.72 2.18 3.46
N GLN A 178 -25.43 1.45 4.55
CA GLN A 178 -26.37 0.54 5.22
C GLN A 178 -27.07 1.20 6.42
N GLY A 179 -27.06 2.53 6.50
CA GLY A 179 -27.67 3.30 7.59
C GLY A 179 -26.76 3.45 8.82
N ALA A 180 -27.32 3.92 9.93
CA ALA A 180 -26.55 4.36 11.11
C ALA A 180 -25.58 3.30 11.66
N ALA A 181 -26.02 2.03 11.73
CA ALA A 181 -25.16 0.93 12.19
C ALA A 181 -23.97 0.69 11.25
N GLY A 182 -24.20 0.76 9.93
CA GLY A 182 -23.14 0.62 8.93
C GLY A 182 -22.16 1.80 8.91
N GLN A 183 -22.63 3.02 9.18
CA GLN A 183 -21.77 4.19 9.37
C GLN A 183 -20.87 4.02 10.60
N GLN A 184 -21.42 3.50 11.70
CA GLN A 184 -20.63 3.20 12.89
C GLN A 184 -19.57 2.14 12.59
N ALA A 185 -19.94 1.04 11.93
CA ALA A 185 -19.01 -0.01 11.53
C ALA A 185 -17.89 0.52 10.61
N ALA A 186 -18.22 1.39 9.65
CA ALA A 186 -17.23 2.02 8.77
C ALA A 186 -16.24 2.86 9.58
N LYS A 187 -16.71 3.67 10.55
CA LYS A 187 -15.85 4.49 11.42
C LYS A 187 -14.96 3.62 12.32
N GLU A 188 -15.52 2.59 12.94
CA GLU A 188 -14.79 1.67 13.83
C GLU A 188 -13.72 0.85 13.10
N SER A 189 -13.96 0.52 11.83
CA SER A 189 -13.00 -0.23 11.02
C SER A 189 -11.72 0.56 10.71
N ALA A 190 -11.79 1.89 10.62
CA ALA A 190 -10.67 2.72 10.18
C ALA A 190 -9.44 2.66 11.09
N PRO A 191 -9.53 2.90 12.42
CA PRO A 191 -8.36 2.76 13.30
C PRO A 191 -7.81 1.33 13.32
N LEU A 192 -8.67 0.31 13.18
CA LEU A 192 -8.26 -1.09 13.15
C LEU A 192 -7.45 -1.41 11.89
N VAL A 193 -7.95 -1.02 10.71
CA VAL A 193 -7.24 -1.21 9.43
C VAL A 193 -5.97 -0.37 9.39
N ALA A 194 -5.98 0.86 9.94
CA ALA A 194 -4.79 1.69 10.05
C ALA A 194 -3.69 1.04 10.93
N ALA A 195 -4.07 0.43 12.04
CA ALA A 195 -3.14 -0.31 12.89
C ALA A 195 -2.53 -1.53 12.17
N ALA A 196 -3.36 -2.31 11.46
CA ALA A 196 -2.88 -3.45 10.66
C ALA A 196 -1.91 -2.99 9.56
N ASN A 197 -2.26 -1.93 8.83
CA ASN A 197 -1.39 -1.33 7.80
C ASN A 197 -0.08 -0.80 8.38
N THR A 198 -0.09 -0.25 9.60
CA THR A 198 1.12 0.19 10.29
C THR A 198 2.06 -0.99 10.55
N GLY A 199 1.55 -2.11 11.04
CA GLY A 199 2.32 -3.34 11.23
C GLY A 199 2.90 -3.89 9.93
N ILE A 200 2.08 -3.99 8.87
CA ILE A 200 2.50 -4.41 7.53
C ILE A 200 3.64 -3.50 7.01
N ALA A 201 3.45 -2.19 7.05
CA ALA A 201 4.43 -1.23 6.59
C ALA A 201 5.75 -1.30 7.38
N GLN A 202 5.68 -1.54 8.70
CA GLN A 202 6.87 -1.69 9.54
C GLN A 202 7.69 -2.94 9.16
N VAL A 203 7.03 -4.07 8.88
CA VAL A 203 7.69 -5.30 8.42
C VAL A 203 8.36 -5.10 7.06
N TYR A 204 7.67 -4.45 6.12
CA TYR A 204 8.29 -4.14 4.83
C TYR A 204 9.52 -3.25 4.99
N LYS A 205 9.41 -2.16 5.76
CA LYS A 205 10.55 -1.26 5.99
C LYS A 205 11.73 -1.96 6.68
N SER A 206 11.47 -2.79 7.71
CA SER A 206 12.54 -3.50 8.44
C SER A 206 13.24 -4.56 7.59
N THR A 207 12.56 -5.09 6.57
CA THR A 207 13.13 -5.99 5.57
C THR A 207 13.66 -5.24 4.34
N GLY A 208 13.70 -3.91 4.36
CA GLY A 208 14.25 -3.09 3.28
C GLY A 208 13.32 -2.88 2.09
N PHE A 209 12.07 -3.32 2.12
CA PHE A 209 11.06 -2.95 1.10
C PHE A 209 10.66 -1.48 1.25
N LYS A 210 10.41 -0.81 0.12
CA LYS A 210 9.61 0.44 0.10
C LYS A 210 8.13 0.09 0.28
N VAL A 211 7.30 1.06 0.64
CA VAL A 211 5.86 0.84 0.89
C VAL A 211 5.02 1.73 0.00
N ALA A 212 4.19 1.13 -0.84
CA ALA A 212 3.13 1.78 -1.59
C ALA A 212 1.94 2.04 -0.66
N ASP A 213 1.59 3.32 -0.45
CA ASP A 213 0.50 3.72 0.43
C ASP A 213 -0.86 3.67 -0.28
N VAL A 214 -1.39 2.46 -0.43
CA VAL A 214 -2.73 2.23 -1.00
C VAL A 214 -3.81 2.75 -0.06
N ALA A 215 -3.63 2.61 1.25
CA ALA A 215 -4.57 3.12 2.25
C ALA A 215 -4.79 4.63 2.09
N GLY A 216 -3.72 5.40 1.94
CA GLY A 216 -3.75 6.84 1.67
C GLY A 216 -4.29 7.19 0.29
N ALA A 217 -3.94 6.44 -0.75
CA ALA A 217 -4.48 6.65 -2.11
C ALA A 217 -6.02 6.54 -2.16
N PHE A 218 -6.58 5.65 -1.32
CA PHE A 218 -8.01 5.45 -1.13
C PHE A 218 -8.62 6.37 -0.06
N SER A 219 -7.83 7.26 0.54
CA SER A 219 -8.28 8.19 1.60
C SER A 219 -8.91 7.45 2.80
N SER A 220 -8.43 6.24 3.12
CA SER A 220 -9.16 5.26 3.94
C SER A 220 -9.59 5.75 5.34
N ASN A 221 -8.94 6.79 5.87
CA ASN A 221 -9.20 7.35 7.19
C ASN A 221 -9.91 8.73 7.18
N ASP A 222 -10.22 9.29 6.01
CA ASP A 222 -10.84 10.62 5.91
C ASP A 222 -12.37 10.55 5.98
N PHE A 223 -12.91 10.74 7.18
CA PHE A 223 -14.35 10.87 7.43
C PHE A 223 -14.82 12.33 7.52
N THR A 224 -13.90 13.27 7.37
CA THR A 224 -14.17 14.71 7.61
C THR A 224 -14.48 15.45 6.33
N THR A 225 -13.88 15.06 5.22
CA THR A 225 -14.18 15.63 3.90
C THR A 225 -15.49 15.02 3.40
N LEU A 226 -16.52 15.85 3.26
CA LEU A 226 -17.80 15.43 2.71
C LEU A 226 -17.90 15.80 1.23
N VAL A 227 -18.51 14.92 0.44
CA VAL A 227 -18.77 15.10 -0.98
C VAL A 227 -20.21 14.71 -1.29
N ASN A 228 -20.83 15.44 -2.21
CA ASN A 228 -22.17 15.10 -2.67
C ASN A 228 -22.10 14.09 -3.80
N VAL A 229 -22.66 12.89 -3.59
CA VAL A 229 -22.74 11.83 -4.61
C VAL A 229 -24.17 11.77 -5.15
N PRO A 230 -24.38 11.91 -6.47
CA PRO A 230 -25.70 11.79 -7.08
C PRO A 230 -26.41 10.49 -6.66
N GLY A 231 -27.61 10.62 -6.10
CA GLY A 231 -28.42 9.49 -5.63
C GLY A 231 -28.10 8.97 -4.21
N ALA A 232 -26.94 9.31 -3.63
CA ALA A 232 -26.57 8.93 -2.26
C ALA A 232 -26.54 10.12 -1.28
N GLY A 233 -26.52 11.35 -1.80
CA GLY A 233 -26.44 12.58 -1.01
C GLY A 233 -25.03 12.84 -0.49
N GLU A 234 -24.94 13.56 0.62
CA GLU A 234 -23.66 13.90 1.25
C GLU A 234 -23.06 12.69 1.97
N VAL A 235 -21.87 12.28 1.54
CA VAL A 235 -21.12 11.15 2.12
C VAL A 235 -19.65 11.54 2.31
N PRO A 236 -18.92 10.88 3.23
CA PRO A 236 -17.48 11.05 3.31
C PRO A 236 -16.77 10.71 1.99
N ALA A 237 -15.71 11.45 1.67
CA ALA A 237 -14.94 11.29 0.44
C ALA A 237 -14.34 9.87 0.32
N ASN A 238 -13.97 9.25 1.43
CA ASN A 238 -13.48 7.87 1.45
C ASN A 238 -14.57 6.84 1.08
N VAL A 239 -15.83 7.09 1.44
CA VAL A 239 -17.00 6.27 1.05
C VAL A 239 -17.29 6.44 -0.44
N ALA A 240 -17.28 7.68 -0.94
CA ALA A 240 -17.45 7.91 -2.37
C ALA A 240 -16.34 7.20 -3.19
N LYS A 241 -15.09 7.33 -2.73
CA LYS A 241 -13.93 6.73 -3.39
C LYS A 241 -13.95 5.20 -3.34
N ILE A 242 -14.32 4.57 -2.22
CA ILE A 242 -14.41 3.10 -2.17
C ILE A 242 -15.48 2.60 -3.14
N CYS A 243 -16.63 3.28 -3.24
CA CYS A 243 -17.69 2.89 -4.15
C CYS A 243 -17.28 3.07 -5.62
N GLN A 244 -16.49 4.10 -5.92
CA GLN A 244 -16.03 4.38 -7.28
C GLN A 244 -14.94 3.40 -7.74
N LEU A 245 -13.98 3.09 -6.86
CA LEU A 245 -12.75 2.36 -7.22
C LEU A 245 -12.83 0.86 -6.97
N THR A 246 -13.91 0.37 -6.37
CA THR A 246 -14.10 -1.06 -6.07
C THR A 246 -15.48 -1.52 -6.49
N TRP A 247 -15.70 -2.82 -6.38
CA TRP A 247 -17.00 -3.43 -6.57
C TRP A 247 -17.87 -3.43 -5.29
N ALA A 248 -17.43 -2.76 -4.21
CA ALA A 248 -18.05 -2.92 -2.90
C ALA A 248 -19.51 -2.46 -2.86
N CYS A 249 -19.83 -1.38 -3.59
CA CYS A 249 -21.16 -0.80 -3.59
C CYS A 249 -22.08 -1.36 -4.69
N THR A 250 -21.54 -2.11 -5.65
CA THR A 250 -22.30 -2.67 -6.79
C THR A 250 -22.41 -4.20 -6.77
N LYS A 251 -21.44 -4.90 -6.18
CA LYS A 251 -21.38 -6.36 -6.08
C LYS A 251 -21.19 -6.87 -4.64
N GLN A 252 -21.11 -5.97 -3.65
CA GLN A 252 -20.81 -6.32 -2.25
C GLN A 252 -19.47 -7.04 -2.10
N ASP A 253 -18.51 -6.67 -2.95
CA ASP A 253 -17.20 -7.30 -3.03
C ASP A 253 -16.10 -6.22 -2.98
N PRO A 254 -15.11 -6.32 -2.08
CA PRO A 254 -14.16 -5.23 -1.83
C PRO A 254 -13.05 -5.12 -2.89
N HIS A 255 -13.02 -6.00 -3.90
CA HIS A 255 -11.97 -6.00 -4.90
C HIS A 255 -11.98 -4.69 -5.71
N PRO A 256 -10.81 -4.11 -6.01
CA PRO A 256 -10.71 -2.97 -6.90
C PRO A 256 -11.26 -3.31 -8.30
N ASN A 257 -11.92 -2.34 -8.93
CA ASN A 257 -12.19 -2.43 -10.36
C ASN A 257 -10.97 -1.94 -11.15
N ALA A 258 -11.08 -1.85 -12.48
CA ALA A 258 -9.97 -1.42 -13.35
C ALA A 258 -9.38 -0.05 -12.95
N GLU A 259 -10.21 0.93 -12.57
CA GLU A 259 -9.75 2.25 -12.12
C GLU A 259 -9.13 2.18 -10.72
N GLY A 260 -9.65 1.35 -9.82
CA GLY A 260 -9.01 1.09 -8.53
C GLY A 260 -7.62 0.46 -8.68
N HIS A 261 -7.48 -0.52 -9.57
CA HIS A 261 -6.17 -1.11 -9.88
C HIS A 261 -5.20 -0.08 -10.48
N LYS A 262 -5.69 0.91 -11.23
CA LYS A 262 -4.88 2.02 -11.73
C LYS A 262 -4.34 2.90 -10.61
N VAL A 263 -5.18 3.22 -9.63
CA VAL A 263 -4.77 3.97 -8.43
C VAL A 263 -3.73 3.19 -7.63
N ILE A 264 -3.93 1.89 -7.45
CA ILE A 264 -2.96 1.02 -6.77
C ILE A 264 -1.63 0.98 -7.55
N ALA A 265 -1.67 0.79 -8.86
CA ALA A 265 -0.47 0.79 -9.71
C ALA A 265 0.30 2.11 -9.59
N GLY A 266 -0.40 3.24 -9.53
CA GLY A 266 0.19 4.56 -9.27
C GLY A 266 0.93 4.64 -7.93
N ALA A 267 0.35 4.09 -6.86
CA ALA A 267 0.98 4.05 -5.54
C ALA A 267 2.29 3.24 -5.54
N PHE A 268 2.33 2.10 -6.25
CA PHE A 268 3.55 1.32 -6.45
C PHE A 268 4.56 2.05 -7.34
N ALA A 269 4.11 2.64 -8.45
CA ALA A 269 4.96 3.38 -9.39
C ALA A 269 5.68 4.55 -8.72
N ALA A 270 5.01 5.25 -7.79
CA ALA A 270 5.60 6.35 -7.01
C ALA A 270 6.81 5.89 -6.18
N GLN A 271 6.84 4.65 -5.70
CA GLN A 271 7.97 4.10 -4.95
C GLN A 271 9.12 3.64 -5.85
N LEU A 272 8.80 3.24 -7.10
CA LEU A 272 9.76 2.73 -8.09
C LEU A 272 10.35 3.83 -9.01
N ALA A 273 9.73 5.01 -9.05
CA ALA A 273 10.23 6.17 -9.80
C ALA A 273 11.37 6.91 -9.07
N GLN A 274 11.47 6.74 -7.76
CA GLN A 274 12.53 7.33 -6.91
C GLN A 274 13.77 6.43 -6.96
N VAL A 275 14.50 6.46 -8.07
CA VAL A 275 15.91 6.04 -8.11
C VAL A 275 16.70 7.33 -8.18
N ASP A 276 17.29 7.72 -7.05
CA ASP A 276 18.10 8.92 -6.94
C ASP A 276 19.12 8.96 -8.08
N ALA A 277 19.05 10.04 -8.86
CA ALA A 277 20.15 10.41 -9.72
C ALA A 277 21.43 10.52 -8.86
N PRO A 278 22.57 9.99 -9.31
CA PRO A 278 23.84 10.26 -8.64
C PRO A 278 24.14 11.77 -8.75
N GLY A 279 23.97 12.48 -7.65
CA GLY A 279 24.53 13.81 -7.43
C GLY A 279 23.79 14.98 -8.08
N GLU A 280 22.70 15.42 -7.45
CA GLU A 280 22.48 16.87 -7.32
C GLU A 280 22.68 17.23 -5.85
N SER A 281 23.85 17.80 -5.58
CA SER A 281 24.15 18.49 -4.33
C SER A 281 23.03 19.51 -4.06
N PRO A 282 22.53 19.65 -2.81
CA PRO A 282 21.54 20.67 -2.52
C PRO A 282 22.12 22.04 -2.89
N SER A 283 21.45 22.75 -3.80
CA SER A 283 21.75 24.16 -4.06
C SER A 283 21.77 24.91 -2.73
N PRO A 284 22.76 25.79 -2.50
CA PRO A 284 22.93 26.44 -1.20
C PRO A 284 21.72 27.34 -0.93
N THR A 285 21.18 27.21 0.29
CA THR A 285 20.27 28.17 0.90
C THR A 285 20.82 29.59 0.72
N PRO A 286 20.03 30.56 0.25
CA PRO A 286 20.50 31.94 0.16
C PRO A 286 20.78 32.47 1.58
N THR A 287 22.03 32.87 1.80
CA THR A 287 22.46 33.62 2.99
C THR A 287 21.67 34.94 3.07
N PRO A 288 21.16 35.36 4.25
CA PRO A 288 20.53 36.65 4.37
C PRO A 288 21.58 37.75 4.20
N SER A 289 21.39 38.61 3.20
CA SER A 289 22.25 39.78 3.01
C SER A 289 21.96 40.80 4.12
N ALA A 290 22.97 41.11 4.92
CA ALA A 290 22.92 42.14 5.93
C ALA A 290 23.11 43.55 5.34
N SER A 291 22.50 44.52 6.05
CA SER A 291 22.77 45.96 6.07
C SER A 291 22.34 46.83 4.89
N ALA A 292 21.43 47.78 5.20
CA ALA A 292 21.81 49.19 5.26
C ALA A 292 20.80 50.01 6.09
N THR A 293 21.27 50.55 7.22
CA THR A 293 20.74 51.76 7.86
C THR A 293 21.38 52.97 7.18
N PRO A 294 20.63 54.07 6.98
CA PRO A 294 21.14 55.34 7.50
C PRO A 294 20.11 56.16 8.31
N GLU A 295 20.69 57.10 9.07
CA GLU A 295 20.27 57.85 10.26
C GLU A 295 19.51 59.18 9.92
N PRO A 296 19.37 60.18 10.84
CA PRO A 296 18.16 60.51 11.60
C PRO A 296 17.49 61.87 11.25
N GLY A 297 16.27 62.12 11.74
CA GLY A 297 15.61 63.42 11.61
C GLY A 297 14.42 63.69 12.55
N ALA A 298 14.71 64.44 13.63
CA ALA A 298 13.93 65.45 14.36
C ALA A 298 12.46 65.25 14.83
N SER A 299 12.33 65.42 16.15
CA SER A 299 11.20 65.67 17.06
C SER A 299 10.08 66.65 16.63
N THR A 300 8.85 66.34 17.04
CA THR A 300 7.89 67.14 17.88
C THR A 300 6.66 66.23 18.09
N GLY A 301 5.93 66.11 19.21
CA GLY A 301 5.84 66.73 20.53
C GLY A 301 4.41 66.42 21.08
N SER A 302 4.28 66.19 22.39
CA SER A 302 3.03 66.11 23.19
C SER A 302 2.23 64.79 23.11
N GLY A 303 1.75 64.14 24.20
CA GLY A 303 1.79 64.42 25.63
C GLY A 303 0.79 63.52 26.37
N THR A 304 1.19 63.06 27.57
CA THR A 304 0.40 62.73 28.79
C THR A 304 -0.43 61.44 28.92
N GLY A 305 -0.16 60.72 30.03
CA GLY A 305 -1.10 59.88 30.79
C GLY A 305 -0.64 58.42 31.04
N ALA A 306 0.42 58.12 31.79
CA ALA A 306 0.48 57.94 33.26
C ALA A 306 -0.51 56.91 33.84
N GLY A 307 0.02 55.83 34.43
CA GLY A 307 -0.73 54.88 35.26
C GLY A 307 0.00 53.57 35.54
N ALA A 308 1.01 53.63 36.42
CA ALA A 308 1.77 52.48 36.92
C ALA A 308 0.94 51.59 37.86
N ASN A 309 1.21 50.28 37.86
CA ASN A 309 1.56 49.52 39.07
C ASN A 309 1.85 48.05 38.75
N GLN A 310 3.10 47.65 38.95
CA GLN A 310 3.50 46.31 39.40
C GLN A 310 3.90 46.49 40.89
N PRO A 311 3.86 45.45 41.75
CA PRO A 311 5.01 44.52 41.75
C PRO A 311 4.75 43.07 42.28
N THR A 312 5.72 42.19 41.98
CA THR A 312 6.27 41.06 42.81
C THR A 312 5.39 39.83 43.10
N THR A 313 5.84 38.58 43.27
CA THR A 313 7.12 37.82 43.13
C THR A 313 6.82 36.34 43.45
N ASN A 314 7.66 35.43 42.93
CA ASN A 314 8.08 34.12 43.49
C ASN A 314 7.13 32.91 43.49
N GLY A 315 7.69 31.75 43.14
CA GLY A 315 7.40 30.49 43.83
C GLY A 315 7.21 29.23 42.97
N ASP A 316 8.32 28.68 42.48
CA ASP A 316 8.78 27.27 42.59
C ASP A 316 7.84 26.04 42.55
N LEU A 317 8.40 25.02 41.86
CA LEU A 317 8.39 23.56 42.10
C LEU A 317 7.38 22.61 41.42
N ALA A 318 7.97 21.46 41.09
CA ALA A 318 7.51 20.17 40.57
C ALA A 318 6.22 19.64 41.25
N ASP A 319 5.46 18.66 40.75
CA ASP A 319 5.91 17.30 40.39
C ASP A 319 4.74 16.47 39.85
N THR A 320 5.07 15.38 39.13
CA THR A 320 4.33 14.12 38.86
C THR A 320 2.83 14.11 38.50
N GLY A 321 2.49 13.27 37.50
CA GLY A 321 1.12 12.74 37.40
C GLY A 321 0.77 12.06 36.09
N ALA A 322 1.45 10.97 35.74
CA ALA A 322 0.90 9.99 34.80
C ALA A 322 -0.36 9.35 35.43
N SER A 323 -1.43 9.20 34.66
CA SER A 323 -2.54 8.33 35.05
C SER A 323 -3.11 7.58 33.86
N SER A 324 -2.91 6.27 33.97
CA SER A 324 -3.47 5.18 33.21
C SER A 324 -5.00 5.27 33.13
N SER A 325 -5.58 4.90 31.99
CA SER A 325 -7.01 4.64 31.88
C SER A 325 -7.25 3.36 31.09
N THR A 326 -7.43 2.28 31.84
CA THR A 326 -8.06 1.04 31.41
C THR A 326 -9.58 1.21 31.58
N PRO A 327 -10.42 0.90 30.59
CA PRO A 327 -11.83 0.65 30.85
C PRO A 327 -12.11 -0.85 30.88
N VAL A 328 -12.51 -1.32 32.06
CA VAL A 328 -13.30 -2.53 32.27
C VAL A 328 -14.73 -2.21 31.84
N LEU A 329 -15.30 -2.97 30.91
CA LEU A 329 -16.75 -3.03 30.73
C LEU A 329 -17.20 -4.48 30.66
N ALA A 330 -17.77 -4.93 31.77
CA ALA A 330 -18.59 -6.14 31.88
C ALA A 330 -19.96 -5.90 31.24
N GLY A 331 -20.50 -6.95 30.61
CA GLY A 331 -21.70 -6.88 29.80
C GLY A 331 -23.03 -7.00 30.54
N ALA A 332 -24.07 -6.56 29.83
CA ALA A 332 -25.44 -7.07 29.78
C ALA A 332 -26.02 -6.43 28.50
N GLY A 333 -26.46 -7.14 27.45
CA GLY A 333 -27.43 -8.22 27.48
C GLY A 333 -28.76 -7.67 26.97
N LEU A 334 -28.90 -7.46 25.66
CA LEU A 334 -30.20 -7.24 25.00
C LEU A 334 -30.20 -7.92 23.64
N ALA A 335 -30.94 -9.02 23.56
CA ALA A 335 -31.19 -9.78 22.36
C ALA A 335 -32.16 -9.01 21.45
N VAL A 336 -31.78 -8.82 20.19
CA VAL A 336 -32.72 -8.63 19.09
C VAL A 336 -32.30 -9.61 17.99
N ALA A 337 -33.02 -10.72 17.91
CA ALA A 337 -33.00 -11.60 16.76
C ALA A 337 -34.01 -11.07 15.73
N ALA A 338 -33.55 -10.68 14.54
CA ALA A 338 -34.38 -10.64 13.34
C ALA A 338 -33.50 -10.73 12.08
N ALA A 339 -34.02 -11.51 11.13
CA ALA A 339 -33.40 -12.06 9.93
C ALA A 339 -32.69 -11.08 8.98
N GLY A 340 -31.63 -11.60 8.34
CA GLY A 340 -30.91 -10.94 7.24
C GLY A 340 -29.78 -11.81 6.68
N THR A 341 -30.09 -13.02 6.24
CA THR A 341 -29.16 -13.93 5.56
C THR A 341 -28.78 -13.42 4.15
N ALA A 342 -27.53 -13.01 3.95
CA ALA A 342 -26.88 -12.97 2.64
C ALA A 342 -25.34 -13.09 2.78
N ALA A 343 -24.90 -14.35 2.80
CA ALA A 343 -23.75 -14.94 2.11
C ALA A 343 -22.32 -14.37 2.32
N VAL A 344 -21.61 -14.96 3.29
CA VAL A 344 -20.17 -15.25 3.22
C VAL A 344 -20.00 -16.38 2.18
N TYR A 345 -19.87 -16.06 0.90
CA TYR A 345 -19.94 -17.10 -0.17
C TYR A 345 -18.60 -17.48 -0.83
N PHE A 346 -17.57 -16.63 -0.81
CA PHE A 346 -16.47 -16.85 -1.76
C PHE A 346 -15.34 -17.77 -1.27
N ALA A 347 -15.19 -18.01 0.03
CA ALA A 347 -14.17 -18.94 0.54
C ALA A 347 -14.61 -20.43 0.54
N ARG A 348 -15.92 -20.73 0.57
CA ARG A 348 -16.43 -22.11 0.70
C ARG A 348 -16.66 -22.83 -0.63
N ARG A 349 -16.84 -22.12 -1.75
CA ARG A 349 -17.19 -22.75 -3.02
C ARG A 349 -16.06 -23.62 -3.61
N ARG A 350 -14.79 -23.25 -3.38
CA ARG A 350 -13.65 -24.02 -3.92
C ARG A 350 -13.49 -25.42 -3.30
N ARG A 351 -13.88 -25.65 -2.04
CA ARG A 351 -13.78 -27.00 -1.42
C ARG A 351 -14.75 -28.03 -2.01
N THR A 352 -15.84 -27.58 -2.64
CA THR A 352 -16.88 -28.48 -3.19
C THR A 352 -16.72 -28.77 -4.68
N SER A 353 -15.83 -28.06 -5.38
CA SER A 353 -15.57 -28.25 -6.81
C SER A 353 -14.31 -29.06 -7.12
N GLU A 354 -13.49 -29.41 -6.11
CA GLU A 354 -12.36 -30.36 -6.24
C GLU A 354 -12.75 -31.80 -5.89
N GLN A 355 -14.04 -32.07 -5.65
CA GLN A 355 -14.60 -33.41 -5.59
C GLN A 355 -15.73 -33.55 -6.61
N ARG A 356 -15.38 -33.55 -7.89
CA ARG A 356 -16.12 -34.28 -8.92
C ARG A 356 -15.27 -34.50 -10.16
#